data_AF-A0A7C3K395-F1
#
_entry.id   AF-A0A7C3K395-F1
#
_cell.length_a   1.000
_cell.length_b   1.000
_cell.length_c   1.000
_cell.angle_alpha   90.00
_cell.angle_beta   90.00
_cell.angle_gamma   90.00
#
_symmetry.space_group_name_H-M   'P 1'
#
loop_
_entity.id
_entity.type
_entity.pdbx_description
1 polymer ?
#
loop_
_entity_poly.entity_id
_entity_poly.type
_entity_poly.pdbx_seq_one_letter_code
_entity_poly.pdbx_strand_id
1 'polypeptide(L)'
;MDELRKTYRDWVQEALEKPGRERQPKWTESIAIGAEAFVRDTKEKLGIRAMGREVIGAGESYVLWEPEISYEADFGHENDDLRQENTYFWDVSL
;
A
#
# COMPACT_ATOMS: atom_id res chain seq x y z
N MET A 1 28.00 10.05 28.44
CA MET A 1 26.82 9.25 28.05
C MET A 1 25.60 10.10 27.79
N ASP A 2 25.33 11.14 28.60
CA ASP A 2 24.16 12.02 28.40
C ASP A 2 24.25 12.89 27.15
N GLU A 3 25.44 13.36 26.80
CA GLU A 3 25.66 14.17 25.60
C GLU A 3 25.32 13.39 24.32
N LEU A 4 25.80 12.15 24.19
CA LEU A 4 25.46 11.27 23.06
C LEU A 4 23.94 11.01 22.95
N ARG A 5 23.27 10.79 24.09
CA ARG A 5 21.81 10.58 24.12
C ARG A 5 21.04 11.82 23.68
N LYS A 6 21.53 13.01 24.04
CA LYS A 6 20.94 14.29 23.64
C LYS A 6 21.13 14.52 22.14
N THR A 7 22.36 14.41 21.65
CA THR A 7 22.68 14.59 20.22
C THR A 7 21.88 13.63 19.34
N TYR A 8 21.78 12.35 19.74
CA TYR A 8 20.98 11.37 18.99
C TYR A 8 19.49 11.73 18.96
N ARG A 9 18.93 12.18 20.09
CA ARG A 9 17.53 12.61 20.16
C ARG A 9 17.27 13.81 19.26
N ASP A 10 18.16 14.80 19.29
CA ASP A 10 18.04 16.01 18.47
C ASP A 10 18.07 15.65 16.97
N TRP A 11 18.91 14.70 16.55
CA TRP A 11 18.93 14.20 15.18
C TRP A 11 17.66 13.45 14.77
N VAL A 12 17.10 12.63 15.67
CA VAL A 12 15.82 11.94 15.39
C VAL A 12 14.69 12.95 15.28
N GLN A 13 14.64 13.94 16.18
CA GLN A 13 13.64 15.01 16.16
C GLN A 13 13.74 15.81 14.86
N GLU A 14 14.93 16.28 14.49
CA GLU A 14 15.18 16.99 13.24
C GLU A 14 14.82 16.13 12.01
N ALA A 15 15.04 14.81 12.11
CA ALA A 15 14.64 13.89 11.06
C ALA A 15 13.11 13.76 10.96
N LEU A 16 12.37 13.74 12.07
CA LEU A 16 10.92 13.62 12.02
C LEU A 16 10.23 14.92 11.58
N GLU A 17 10.81 16.08 11.91
CA GLU A 17 10.23 17.40 11.62
C GLU A 17 10.38 17.85 10.15
N LYS A 18 11.31 17.24 9.39
CA LYS A 18 11.48 17.59 7.98
C LYS A 18 10.27 17.13 7.13
N PRO A 19 9.63 18.03 6.37
CA PRO A 19 8.52 17.69 5.50
C PRO A 19 8.97 16.79 4.34
N GLY A 20 8.02 16.07 3.73
CA GLY A 20 8.29 15.16 2.59
C GLY A 20 8.73 13.75 2.98
N ARG A 21 8.63 13.40 4.27
CA ARG A 21 8.85 12.04 4.80
C ARG A 21 7.59 11.20 4.94
N GLU A 22 6.47 11.71 4.44
CA GLU A 22 5.21 10.98 4.38
C GLU A 22 5.36 9.70 3.55
N ARG A 23 4.63 8.66 3.94
CA ARG A 23 4.52 7.45 3.15
C ARG A 23 3.96 7.81 1.79
N GLN A 24 4.70 7.50 0.74
CA GLN A 24 4.29 7.77 -0.64
C GLN A 24 3.73 6.48 -1.25
N PRO A 25 2.41 6.40 -1.53
CA PRO A 25 1.76 5.19 -2.02
C PRO A 25 2.45 4.55 -3.23
N LYS A 26 2.91 5.37 -4.17
CA LYS A 26 3.66 4.90 -5.34
C LYS A 26 4.85 3.98 -4.96
N TRP A 27 5.58 4.28 -3.89
CA TRP A 27 6.73 3.48 -3.46
C TRP A 27 6.36 2.28 -2.59
N THR A 28 5.22 2.33 -1.90
CA THR A 28 4.85 1.33 -0.89
C THR A 28 3.74 0.38 -1.33
N GLU A 29 3.00 0.71 -2.38
CA GLU A 29 1.81 -0.02 -2.85
C GLU A 29 1.90 -0.44 -4.32
N SER A 30 2.92 0.05 -5.04
CA SER A 30 3.18 -0.35 -6.42
C SER A 30 4.30 -1.38 -6.50
N ILE A 31 4.16 -2.35 -7.40
CA ILE A 31 5.19 -3.37 -7.65
C ILE A 31 6.29 -2.84 -8.57
N ALA A 32 5.94 -1.91 -9.47
CA ALA A 32 6.87 -1.30 -10.42
C ALA A 32 6.50 0.17 -10.65
N ILE A 33 7.52 1.01 -10.86
CA ILE A 33 7.36 2.43 -11.20
C ILE A 33 8.39 2.78 -12.28
N GLY A 34 8.01 3.58 -13.28
CA GLY A 34 8.96 4.10 -14.26
C GLY A 34 8.30 4.49 -15.58
N ALA A 35 9.02 4.32 -16.68
CA ALA A 35 8.47 4.50 -18.02
C ALA A 35 7.38 3.45 -18.31
N GLU A 36 6.35 3.81 -19.08
CA GLU A 36 5.22 2.91 -19.39
C GLU A 36 5.68 1.55 -19.92
N ALA A 37 6.64 1.55 -20.84
CA ALA A 37 7.17 0.33 -21.44
C ALA A 37 7.79 -0.62 -20.40
N PHE A 38 8.55 -0.07 -19.43
CA PHE A 38 9.13 -0.86 -18.34
C PHE A 38 8.05 -1.48 -17.45
N VAL A 39 7.01 -0.71 -17.13
CA VAL A 39 5.91 -1.15 -16.26
C VAL A 39 5.08 -2.24 -16.94
N ARG A 40 4.80 -2.10 -18.24
CA ARG A 40 4.10 -3.11 -19.05
C ARG A 40 4.92 -4.40 -19.18
N ASP A 41 6.20 -4.29 -19.51
CA ASP A 41 7.11 -5.45 -19.58
C ASP A 41 7.21 -6.18 -18.22
N THR A 42 7.24 -5.43 -17.12
CA THR A 42 7.20 -6.01 -15.77
C THR A 42 5.88 -6.75 -15.51
N LYS A 43 4.73 -6.17 -15.89
CA LYS A 43 3.42 -6.82 -15.77
C LYS A 43 3.36 -8.12 -16.57
N GLU A 44 3.84 -8.11 -17.80
CA GLU A 44 3.89 -9.30 -18.67
C GLU A 44 4.77 -10.40 -18.06
N LYS A 45 5.95 -10.06 -17.55
CA LYS A 45 6.86 -11.01 -16.87
C LYS A 45 6.26 -11.60 -15.59
N LEU A 46 5.43 -10.84 -14.87
CA LEU A 46 4.74 -11.32 -13.68
C LEU A 46 3.55 -12.24 -14.03
N GLY A 47 2.98 -12.10 -15.24
CA GLY A 47 1.89 -12.93 -15.75
C GLY A 47 0.71 -12.99 -14.79
N ILE A 48 0.32 -14.20 -14.38
CA ILE A 48 -0.82 -14.43 -13.47
C ILE A 48 -0.67 -13.67 -12.14
N ARG A 49 0.56 -13.45 -11.66
CA ARG A 49 0.81 -12.71 -10.41
C ARG A 49 0.43 -11.24 -10.49
N ALA A 50 0.32 -10.68 -11.69
CA ALA A 50 -0.09 -9.28 -11.91
C ALA A 50 -1.46 -9.16 -12.56
N MET A 51 -2.26 -10.24 -12.59
CA MET A 51 -3.56 -10.28 -13.28
C MET A 51 -4.54 -9.21 -12.76
N GLY A 52 -4.63 -9.02 -11.44
CA GLY A 52 -5.48 -7.99 -10.81
C GLY A 52 -4.85 -6.60 -10.72
N ARG A 53 -3.70 -6.36 -11.35
CA ARG A 53 -2.97 -5.10 -11.26
C ARG A 53 -3.05 -4.31 -12.55
N GLU A 54 -3.14 -3.00 -12.45
CA GLU A 54 -3.28 -2.07 -13.56
C GLU A 54 -2.04 -1.19 -13.71
N VAL A 55 -1.82 -0.73 -14.95
CA VAL A 55 -0.78 0.24 -15.27
C VAL A 55 -1.42 1.62 -15.23
N ILE A 56 -1.06 2.43 -14.23
CA ILE A 56 -1.70 3.72 -13.94
C ILE A 56 -0.67 4.84 -14.11
N GLY A 57 -1.08 5.98 -14.68
CA GLY A 57 -0.23 7.17 -14.76
C GLY A 57 -0.10 7.88 -13.41
N ALA A 58 1.13 8.21 -13.02
CA ALA A 58 1.48 8.90 -11.78
C ALA A 58 2.48 10.04 -12.07
N GLY A 59 1.95 11.20 -12.49
CA GLY A 59 2.75 12.35 -12.88
C GLY A 59 3.56 12.07 -14.15
N GLU A 60 4.88 12.13 -14.06
CA GLU A 60 5.82 11.86 -15.16
C GLU A 60 6.18 10.36 -15.30
N SER A 61 5.55 9.49 -14.52
CA SER A 61 5.83 8.06 -14.47
C SER A 61 4.56 7.23 -14.53
N TYR A 62 4.72 5.92 -14.67
CA TYR A 62 3.66 4.93 -14.60
C TYR A 62 3.93 4.00 -13.43
N VAL A 63 2.88 3.46 -12.84
CA VAL A 63 2.94 2.50 -11.74
C VAL A 63 2.16 1.23 -12.07
N LEU A 64 2.64 0.08 -11.59
CA LEU A 64 1.87 -1.16 -11.57
C LEU A 64 1.24 -1.33 -10.19
N TRP A 65 -0.06 -1.12 -10.09
CA TRP A 65 -0.78 -1.01 -8.83
C TRP A 65 -2.09 -1.81 -8.87
N GLU A 66 -2.54 -2.28 -7.71
CA GLU A 66 -3.83 -2.94 -7.53
C GLU A 66 -4.87 -1.90 -7.12
N PRO A 67 -5.98 -1.74 -7.85
CA PRO A 67 -7.01 -0.78 -7.47
C PRO A 67 -7.52 -1.10 -6.07
N GLU A 68 -7.70 -0.06 -5.25
CA GLU A 68 -8.33 -0.20 -3.93
C GLU A 68 -9.82 -0.48 -4.14
N ILE A 69 -10.18 -1.76 -4.16
CA ILE A 69 -11.57 -2.20 -4.20
C ILE A 69 -11.97 -2.47 -2.75
N SER A 70 -12.97 -1.74 -2.26
CA SER A 70 -13.59 -2.06 -0.98
C SER A 70 -14.10 -3.50 -1.04
N TYR A 71 -13.84 -4.29 0.01
CA TYR A 71 -14.55 -5.56 0.14
C TYR A 71 -16.04 -5.25 0.14
N GLU A 72 -16.75 -5.62 -0.92
CA GLU A 72 -18.20 -5.58 -0.90
C GLU A 72 -18.67 -6.48 0.24
N ALA A 73 -19.65 -6.01 0.99
CA ALA A 73 -20.33 -6.78 2.03
C ALA A 73 -21.20 -7.86 1.38
N ASP A 74 -20.57 -8.78 0.64
CA ASP A 74 -21.23 -9.93 0.05
C ASP A 74 -21.40 -11.01 1.13
N PHE A 75 -22.40 -10.77 1.99
CA PHE A 75 -22.91 -11.75 2.94
C PHE A 75 -23.97 -12.65 2.29
N GLY A 76 -23.82 -12.98 1.00
CA GLY A 76 -24.66 -13.95 0.32
C GLY A 76 -24.62 -15.32 1.02
N HIS A 77 -25.59 -16.16 0.68
CA HIS A 77 -25.77 -17.51 1.24
C HIS A 77 -24.58 -18.45 0.99
N GLU A 78 -23.68 -18.10 0.06
CA GLU A 78 -22.40 -18.79 -0.14
C GLU A 78 -21.45 -18.65 1.07
N ASN A 79 -21.65 -17.62 1.90
CA ASN A 79 -20.89 -17.31 3.12
C ASN A 79 -21.63 -17.67 4.42
N ASP A 80 -22.85 -18.21 4.36
CA ASP A 80 -23.67 -18.56 5.55
C ASP A 80 -23.02 -19.61 6.45
N ASP A 81 -22.17 -20.48 5.89
CA ASP A 81 -21.43 -21.54 6.59
C ASP A 81 -20.19 -21.04 7.35
N LEU A 82 -19.87 -19.74 7.26
CA LEU A 82 -18.87 -19.13 8.15
C LEU A 82 -19.44 -19.12 9.57
N ARG A 83 -19.05 -20.14 10.35
CA ARG A 83 -19.53 -20.35 11.72
C ARG A 83 -19.49 -19.05 12.53
N GLN A 84 -20.61 -18.74 13.18
CA GLN A 84 -20.81 -17.53 13.99
C GLN A 84 -19.75 -17.34 15.09
N GLU A 85 -19.02 -18.40 15.45
CA GLU A 85 -17.94 -18.37 16.44
C GLU A 85 -16.74 -17.48 16.05
N ASN A 86 -16.56 -17.15 14.77
CA ASN A 86 -15.48 -16.27 14.29
C ASN A 86 -15.94 -14.84 13.95
N THR A 87 -17.20 -14.49 14.21
CA THR A 87 -17.72 -13.14 13.92
C THR A 87 -17.15 -12.12 14.91
N TYR A 88 -16.12 -11.38 14.47
CA TYR A 88 -15.66 -10.18 15.15
C TYR A 88 -16.27 -8.96 14.46
N PHE A 89 -17.10 -8.19 15.16
CA PHE A 89 -17.59 -6.91 14.65
C PHE A 89 -16.46 -5.88 14.75
N TRP A 90 -16.00 -5.39 13.59
CA TRP A 90 -15.10 -4.24 13.55
C TRP A 90 -15.93 -2.98 13.79
N ASP A 91 -15.57 -2.20 14.82
CA ASP A 91 -16.19 -0.91 15.09
C ASP A 91 -15.76 0.08 14.00
N VAL A 92 -16.58 0.17 12.94
CA VAL A 92 -16.42 1.17 11.88
C VAL A 92 -17.05 2.47 12.37
N SER A 93 -16.30 3.20 13.19
CA SER A 93 -16.59 4.60 13.47
C SER A 93 -16.28 5.44 12.21
N LEU A 94 -17.33 5.98 11.60
CA LEU A 94 -17.29 6.96 10.50
C LEU A 94 -16.86 8.35 10.97
#